data_AF-A0A0X8HWC3-F1
#
_entry.id   AF-A0A0X8HWC3-F1
#
_cell.length_a   1.000
_cell.length_b   1.000
_cell.length_c   1.000
_cell.angle_alpha   90.00
_cell.angle_beta   90.00
_cell.angle_gamma   90.00
#
_symmetry.space_group_name_H-M   'P 1'
#
loop_
_entity.id
_entity.type
_entity.pdbx_description
1 polymer ?
#
loop_
_entity_poly.entity_id
_entity_poly.type
_entity_poly.pdbx_seq_one_letter_code
_entity_poly.pdbx_strand_id
1 'polypeptide(L)'
;MSVNRIPVEVKSSRKSILIKIYQYYRLSCAFLFLALFARWLVLFPLVSSKWLPGGIHGFLTYLLGLSAVGEILWVLRYHGIVGGLKTGTFWKSCNFLYFVMAMHFYDDYEHAPILKDLSYSIFIVSLALNQAYFHYRKLFKSTGSRRSLWRKIDMFALLPALYASEFYLLLLNVQNHNFHTSPGLDKLNKAVLIAYIPVALHCYKVQLQAFQRE
;
A
#
# COMPACT_ATOMS: atom_id res chain seq x y z
N MET A 1 30.52 1.12 9.89
CA MET A 1 30.30 2.58 9.86
C MET A 1 29.55 2.98 11.12
N SER A 2 30.16 3.86 11.91
CA SER A 2 29.70 4.31 13.23
C SER A 2 28.25 4.79 13.21
N VAL A 3 27.43 4.22 14.10
CA VAL A 3 26.07 4.67 14.38
C VAL A 3 26.18 5.99 15.16
N ASN A 4 26.13 7.10 14.43
CA ASN A 4 25.99 8.42 15.05
C ASN A 4 24.69 8.45 15.86
N ARG A 5 24.86 8.37 17.17
CA ARG A 5 23.81 8.49 18.18
C ARG A 5 23.21 9.89 18.03
N ILE A 6 21.89 9.96 17.90
CA ILE A 6 21.18 11.20 18.16
C ILE A 6 21.20 11.38 19.68
N PRO A 7 21.89 12.39 20.24
CA PRO A 7 21.79 12.69 21.65
C PRO A 7 20.32 13.01 21.95
N VAL A 8 19.80 12.42 23.02
CA VAL A 8 18.50 12.78 23.57
C VAL A 8 18.67 14.14 24.25
N GLU A 9 18.74 15.19 23.44
CA GLU A 9 18.53 16.57 23.89
C GLU A 9 17.12 16.97 23.47
N VAL A 10 16.24 17.08 24.46
CA VAL A 10 14.91 17.66 24.34
C VAL A 10 15.07 19.15 23.98
N LYS A 11 15.03 19.51 22.68
CA LYS A 11 14.98 20.91 22.25
C LYS A 11 13.98 21.14 21.10
N SER A 12 13.01 22.03 21.39
CA SER A 12 11.86 22.52 20.61
C SER A 12 10.52 21.77 20.79
N SER A 13 9.61 22.37 21.56
CA SER A 13 8.19 21.96 21.72
C SER A 13 7.51 21.62 20.39
N ARG A 14 7.77 22.38 19.32
CA ARG A 14 7.22 22.12 17.97
C ARG A 14 7.68 20.79 17.37
N LYS A 15 8.95 20.40 17.58
CA LYS A 15 9.46 19.10 17.10
C LYS A 15 8.78 17.94 17.83
N SER A 16 8.51 18.09 19.13
CA SER A 16 7.78 17.08 19.92
C SER A 16 6.34 16.90 19.41
N ILE A 17 5.63 17.99 19.11
CA ILE A 17 4.27 17.94 18.56
C ILE A 17 4.25 17.24 17.19
N LEU A 18 5.17 17.59 16.28
CA LEU A 18 5.24 16.96 14.96
C LEU A 18 5.47 15.44 15.04
N ILE A 19 6.32 14.99 15.96
CA ILE A 19 6.54 13.55 16.20
C ILE A 19 5.25 12.88 16.66
N LYS A 20 4.49 13.50 17.58
CA LYS A 20 3.21 12.97 18.04
C LYS A 20 2.16 12.89 16.91
N ILE A 21 2.08 13.91 16.06
CA ILE A 21 1.16 13.91 14.91
C ILE A 21 1.55 12.80 13.92
N TYR A 22 2.85 12.63 13.65
CA TYR A 22 3.33 11.54 12.80
C TYR A 22 3.00 10.16 13.39
N GLN A 23 3.20 9.98 14.70
CA GLN A 23 2.82 8.75 15.40
C GLN A 23 1.32 8.49 15.34
N TYR A 24 0.50 9.52 15.60
CA TYR A 24 -0.94 9.42 15.49
C TYR A 24 -1.37 9.01 14.09
N TYR A 25 -0.86 9.69 13.05
CA TYR A 25 -1.10 9.35 11.65
C TYR A 25 -0.75 7.88 11.35
N ARG A 26 0.43 7.41 11.79
CA ARG A 26 0.85 6.01 11.59
C ARG A 26 -0.08 5.03 12.29
N LEU A 27 -0.47 5.31 13.52
CA LEU A 27 -1.37 4.47 14.30
C LEU A 27 -2.75 4.41 13.65
N SER A 28 -3.31 5.56 13.26
CA SER A 28 -4.58 5.66 12.54
C SER A 28 -4.55 4.88 11.24
N CYS A 29 -3.51 5.03 10.42
CA CYS A 29 -3.37 4.23 9.19
C CYS A 29 -3.30 2.73 9.49
N ALA A 30 -2.51 2.30 10.47
CA ALA A 30 -2.42 0.89 10.84
C ALA A 30 -3.80 0.32 11.24
N PHE A 31 -4.56 1.05 12.06
CA PHE A 31 -5.92 0.67 12.44
C PHE A 31 -6.88 0.67 11.26
N LEU A 32 -6.82 1.64 10.35
CA LEU A 32 -7.70 1.70 9.19
C LEU A 32 -7.44 0.55 8.21
N PHE A 33 -6.18 0.17 7.99
CA PHE A 33 -5.84 -1.01 7.19
C PHE A 33 -6.28 -2.31 7.89
N LEU A 34 -6.17 -2.39 9.21
CA LEU A 34 -6.71 -3.53 9.95
C LEU A 34 -8.25 -3.58 9.89
N ALA A 35 -8.92 -2.42 9.90
CA ALA A 35 -10.35 -2.30 9.74
C ALA A 35 -10.80 -2.71 8.32
N LEU A 36 -10.02 -2.40 7.28
CA LEU A 36 -10.25 -2.93 5.92
C LEU A 36 -10.23 -4.46 5.94
N PHE A 37 -9.22 -5.07 6.57
CA PHE A 37 -9.12 -6.51 6.68
C PHE A 37 -10.27 -7.12 7.48
N ALA A 38 -10.62 -6.54 8.63
CA ALA A 38 -11.74 -7.01 9.44
C ALA A 38 -13.07 -6.90 8.68
N ARG A 39 -13.28 -5.80 7.95
CA ARG A 39 -14.45 -5.60 7.10
C ARG A 39 -14.52 -6.65 5.99
N TRP A 40 -13.38 -6.98 5.37
CA TRP A 40 -13.31 -8.08 4.40
C TRP A 40 -13.63 -9.43 5.06
N LEU A 41 -13.06 -9.76 6.23
CA LEU A 41 -13.30 -11.02 6.94
C LEU A 41 -14.77 -11.23 7.31
N VAL A 42 -15.47 -10.17 7.73
CA VAL A 42 -16.89 -10.24 8.07
C VAL A 42 -17.73 -10.39 6.81
N LEU A 43 -17.47 -9.59 5.77
CA LEU A 43 -18.34 -9.53 4.59
C LEU A 43 -18.11 -10.68 3.62
N PHE A 44 -16.89 -11.20 3.49
CA PHE A 44 -16.57 -12.30 2.58
C PHE A 44 -17.48 -13.54 2.75
N PRO A 45 -17.66 -14.09 3.98
CA PRO A 45 -18.58 -15.22 4.18
C PRO A 45 -20.05 -14.85 4.04
N LEU A 46 -20.40 -13.59 4.28
CA LEU A 46 -21.80 -13.10 4.28
C LEU A 46 -22.35 -12.89 2.87
N VAL A 47 -21.53 -12.44 1.92
CA VAL A 47 -22.03 -12.02 0.59
C VAL A 47 -21.43 -12.82 -0.58
N SER A 48 -20.52 -13.77 -0.30
CA SER A 48 -19.82 -14.60 -1.29
C SER A 48 -19.05 -13.76 -2.34
N SER A 49 -18.32 -14.42 -3.26
CA SER A 49 -17.54 -13.75 -4.32
C SER A 49 -18.38 -12.91 -5.28
N LYS A 50 -19.69 -13.13 -5.29
CA LYS A 50 -20.63 -12.47 -6.22
C LYS A 50 -20.89 -11.01 -5.86
N TRP A 51 -20.70 -10.62 -4.59
CA TRP A 51 -21.19 -9.34 -4.05
C TRP A 51 -20.27 -8.74 -2.97
N LEU A 52 -18.95 -8.75 -3.19
CA LEU A 52 -18.04 -7.98 -2.33
C LEU A 52 -18.56 -6.52 -2.28
N PRO A 53 -19.11 -6.04 -1.15
CA PRO A 53 -19.97 -4.86 -1.19
C PRO A 53 -19.21 -3.66 -1.75
N GLY A 54 -19.82 -2.85 -2.61
CA GLY A 54 -19.22 -1.59 -3.12
C GLY A 54 -18.66 -0.72 -2.00
N GLY A 55 -19.20 -0.83 -0.78
CA GLY A 55 -18.65 -0.20 0.42
C GLY A 55 -17.24 -0.63 0.84
N ILE A 56 -16.75 -1.84 0.50
CA ILE A 56 -15.34 -2.23 0.70
C ILE A 56 -14.46 -1.56 -0.35
N HIS A 57 -14.88 -1.57 -1.62
CA HIS A 57 -14.14 -0.92 -2.70
C HIS A 57 -13.99 0.58 -2.44
N GLY A 58 -15.08 1.27 -2.14
CA GLY A 58 -15.04 2.68 -1.76
C GLY A 58 -14.14 2.92 -0.53
N PHE A 59 -14.28 2.10 0.52
CA PHE A 59 -13.41 2.23 1.69
C PHE A 59 -11.93 2.05 1.34
N LEU A 60 -11.61 1.06 0.49
CA LEU A 60 -10.25 0.82 0.00
C LEU A 60 -9.71 2.02 -0.80
N THR A 61 -10.48 2.56 -1.74
CA THR A 61 -10.02 3.65 -2.61
C THR A 61 -9.78 4.93 -1.81
N TYR A 62 -10.70 5.29 -0.90
CA TYR A 62 -10.50 6.43 0.01
C TYR A 62 -9.31 6.21 0.96
N LEU A 63 -9.18 5.01 1.53
CA LEU A 63 -8.06 4.69 2.43
C LEU A 63 -6.71 4.77 1.71
N LEU A 64 -6.61 4.19 0.51
CA LEU A 64 -5.40 4.24 -0.31
C LEU A 64 -5.06 5.68 -0.71
N GLY A 65 -6.05 6.45 -1.18
CA GLY A 65 -5.86 7.85 -1.57
C GLY A 65 -5.35 8.71 -0.41
N LEU A 66 -6.07 8.72 0.70
CA LEU A 66 -5.72 9.54 1.86
C LEU A 66 -4.41 9.10 2.53
N SER A 67 -4.19 7.79 2.65
CA SER A 67 -2.93 7.28 3.23
C SER A 67 -1.74 7.61 2.33
N ALA A 68 -1.87 7.46 1.00
CA ALA A 68 -0.79 7.75 0.07
C ALA A 68 -0.43 9.24 0.03
N VAL A 69 -1.42 10.14 0.02
CA VAL A 69 -1.20 11.59 0.12
C VAL A 69 -0.50 11.93 1.43
N GLY A 70 -0.99 11.40 2.56
CA GLY A 70 -0.36 11.59 3.87
C GLY A 70 1.11 11.12 3.89
N GLU A 71 1.39 9.95 3.32
CA GLU A 71 2.75 9.42 3.23
C GLU A 71 3.67 10.33 2.41
N ILE A 72 3.20 10.80 1.26
CA ILE A 72 3.98 11.69 0.39
C ILE A 72 4.31 12.97 1.15
N LEU A 73 3.33 13.58 1.82
CA LEU A 73 3.55 14.80 2.61
C LEU A 73 4.61 14.56 3.70
N TRP A 74 4.54 13.44 4.42
CA TRP A 74 5.54 13.11 5.43
C TRP A 74 6.92 12.83 4.85
N VAL A 75 7.01 12.07 3.75
CA VAL A 75 8.27 11.76 3.08
C VAL A 75 8.96 13.02 2.60
N LEU A 76 8.24 13.89 1.88
CA LEU A 76 8.76 15.17 1.39
C LEU A 76 9.17 16.08 2.55
N ARG A 77 8.41 16.08 3.65
CA ARG A 77 8.72 16.88 4.84
C ARG A 77 10.01 16.49 5.55
N TYR A 78 10.33 15.18 5.60
CA TYR A 78 11.49 14.66 6.32
C TYR A 78 12.73 14.47 5.44
N HIS A 79 12.57 14.16 4.15
CA HIS A 79 13.68 13.88 3.23
C HIS A 79 13.88 14.98 2.18
N GLY A 80 13.01 16.00 2.14
CA GLY A 80 12.96 16.98 1.07
C GLY A 80 12.45 16.38 -0.24
N ILE A 81 12.40 17.20 -1.31
CA ILE A 81 11.89 16.75 -2.61
C ILE A 81 12.83 15.71 -3.23
N VAL A 82 14.10 16.07 -3.41
CA VAL A 82 15.10 15.18 -4.07
C VAL A 82 15.34 13.91 -3.26
N GLY A 83 15.42 14.02 -1.93
CA GLY A 83 15.59 12.85 -1.07
C GLY A 83 14.33 11.99 -1.01
N GLY A 84 13.15 12.62 -0.99
CA GLY A 84 11.86 11.93 -0.99
C GLY A 84 11.62 11.08 -2.23
N LEU A 85 11.92 11.63 -3.42
CA LEU A 85 11.81 10.91 -4.71
C LEU A 85 12.70 9.67 -4.79
N LYS A 86 13.77 9.59 -3.99
CA LYS A 86 14.64 8.40 -3.93
C LYS A 86 14.11 7.32 -2.98
N THR A 87 13.09 7.61 -2.17
CA THR A 87 12.56 6.65 -1.21
C THR A 87 11.56 5.69 -1.85
N GLY A 88 11.65 4.40 -1.52
CA GLY A 88 10.64 3.42 -1.94
C GLY A 88 9.24 3.70 -1.37
N THR A 89 9.14 4.45 -0.26
CA THR A 89 7.84 4.87 0.30
C THR A 89 7.12 5.84 -0.65
N PHE A 90 7.84 6.77 -1.27
CA PHE A 90 7.26 7.69 -2.25
C PHE A 90 6.67 6.94 -3.45
N TRP A 91 7.47 6.06 -4.08
CA TRP A 91 7.03 5.28 -5.23
C TRP A 91 5.86 4.35 -4.92
N LYS A 92 5.86 3.72 -3.74
CA LYS A 92 4.72 2.92 -3.25
C LYS A 92 3.45 3.78 -3.16
N SER A 93 3.55 4.99 -2.60
CA SER A 93 2.41 5.91 -2.51
C SER A 93 1.93 6.39 -3.88
N CYS A 94 2.83 6.67 -4.83
CA CYS A 94 2.45 6.97 -6.20
C CYS A 94 1.71 5.80 -6.86
N ASN A 95 2.17 4.57 -6.63
CA ASN A 95 1.50 3.37 -7.11
C ASN A 95 0.08 3.23 -6.52
N PHE A 96 -0.10 3.52 -5.23
CA PHE A 96 -1.44 3.56 -4.62
C PHE A 96 -2.34 4.63 -5.23
N LEU A 97 -1.82 5.83 -5.49
CA LEU A 97 -2.59 6.87 -6.18
C LEU A 97 -2.96 6.47 -7.60
N TYR A 98 -2.03 5.82 -8.32
CA TYR A 98 -2.31 5.28 -9.64
C TYR A 98 -3.39 4.19 -9.58
N PHE A 99 -3.30 3.24 -8.64
CA PHE A 99 -4.33 2.23 -8.43
C PHE A 99 -5.69 2.87 -8.15
N VAL A 100 -5.74 3.90 -7.29
CA VAL A 100 -6.96 4.66 -7.05
C VAL A 100 -7.46 5.30 -8.33
N MET A 101 -6.63 5.98 -9.12
CA MET A 101 -7.08 6.56 -10.40
C MET A 101 -7.60 5.52 -11.38
N ALA A 102 -6.96 4.36 -11.47
CA ALA A 102 -7.38 3.29 -12.36
C ALA A 102 -8.69 2.64 -11.90
N MET A 103 -8.86 2.49 -10.59
CA MET A 103 -9.93 1.68 -10.02
C MET A 103 -11.12 2.48 -9.44
N HIS A 104 -10.97 3.78 -9.18
CA HIS A 104 -11.98 4.62 -8.55
C HIS A 104 -13.29 4.70 -9.35
N PHE A 105 -13.20 4.59 -10.67
CA PHE A 105 -14.37 4.66 -11.56
C PHE A 105 -15.18 3.35 -11.61
N TYR A 106 -14.79 2.31 -10.89
CA TYR A 106 -15.59 1.08 -10.72
C TYR A 106 -16.55 1.19 -9.52
N ASP A 107 -17.20 2.35 -9.37
CA ASP A 107 -18.23 2.56 -8.33
C ASP A 107 -19.48 1.69 -8.57
N ASP A 108 -19.80 1.37 -9.83
CA ASP A 108 -20.87 0.44 -10.21
C ASP A 108 -20.39 -1.02 -10.15
N TYR A 109 -20.34 -1.54 -8.91
CA TYR A 109 -19.96 -2.92 -8.60
C TYR A 109 -20.73 -3.98 -9.41
N GLU A 110 -22.00 -3.72 -9.75
CA GLU A 110 -22.84 -4.67 -10.49
C GLU A 110 -22.25 -5.04 -11.86
N HIS A 111 -21.56 -4.11 -12.51
CA HIS A 111 -21.05 -4.25 -13.88
C HIS A 111 -19.53 -4.37 -13.99
N ALA A 112 -18.79 -4.34 -12.88
CA ALA A 112 -17.33 -4.42 -12.87
C ALA A 112 -16.83 -5.87 -12.63
N PRO A 113 -16.49 -6.65 -13.67
CA PRO A 113 -16.00 -8.03 -13.50
C PRO A 113 -14.69 -8.09 -12.70
N ILE A 114 -13.88 -7.04 -12.75
CA ILE A 114 -12.61 -6.92 -12.02
C ILE A 114 -12.80 -7.03 -10.51
N LEU A 115 -13.89 -6.48 -9.98
CA LEU A 115 -14.16 -6.46 -8.53
C LEU A 115 -14.67 -7.81 -7.99
N LYS A 116 -15.13 -8.69 -8.90
CA LYS A 116 -15.64 -10.04 -8.57
C LYS A 116 -14.54 -11.10 -8.63
N ASP A 117 -13.37 -10.75 -9.17
CA ASP A 117 -12.27 -11.68 -9.32
C ASP A 117 -11.60 -12.01 -7.97
N LEU A 118 -11.16 -13.26 -7.81
CA LEU A 118 -10.46 -13.72 -6.61
C LEU A 118 -9.20 -12.88 -6.33
N SER A 119 -8.52 -12.43 -7.37
CA SER A 119 -7.34 -11.59 -7.28
C SER A 119 -7.63 -10.28 -6.57
N TYR A 120 -8.84 -9.73 -6.69
CA TYR A 120 -9.23 -8.52 -5.97
C TYR A 120 -9.33 -8.76 -4.45
N SER A 121 -9.84 -9.93 -4.04
CA SER A 121 -9.85 -10.33 -2.63
C SER A 121 -8.44 -10.58 -2.09
N ILE A 122 -7.60 -11.27 -2.86
CA ILE A 122 -6.19 -11.50 -2.51
C ILE A 122 -5.45 -10.17 -2.36
N PHE A 123 -5.71 -9.22 -3.27
CA PHE A 123 -5.15 -7.87 -3.22
C PHE A 123 -5.56 -7.16 -1.93
N ILE A 124 -6.86 -7.12 -1.60
CA ILE A 124 -7.36 -6.47 -0.36
C ILE A 124 -6.68 -7.06 0.87
N VAL A 125 -6.66 -8.39 1.01
CA VAL A 125 -6.09 -9.05 2.19
C VAL A 125 -4.59 -8.79 2.30
N SER A 126 -3.86 -8.99 1.19
CA SER A 126 -2.42 -8.83 1.17
C SER A 126 -2.01 -7.38 1.45
N LEU A 127 -2.71 -6.43 0.84
CA LEU A 127 -2.51 -5.00 1.05
C LEU A 127 -2.81 -4.59 2.49
N ALA A 128 -3.98 -4.99 3.01
CA ALA A 128 -4.42 -4.61 4.34
C ALA A 128 -3.45 -5.07 5.42
N LEU A 129 -3.04 -6.35 5.38
CA LEU A 129 -2.08 -6.90 6.34
C LEU A 129 -0.68 -6.32 6.16
N ASN A 130 -0.20 -6.19 4.92
CA ASN A 130 1.11 -5.60 4.62
C ASN A 130 1.20 -4.14 5.08
N GLN A 131 0.18 -3.32 4.79
CA GLN A 131 0.17 -1.91 5.18
C GLN A 131 -0.05 -1.73 6.68
N ALA A 132 -0.95 -2.49 7.31
CA ALA A 132 -1.11 -2.47 8.76
C ALA A 132 0.22 -2.77 9.46
N TYR A 133 0.92 -3.82 9.01
CA TYR A 133 2.24 -4.17 9.53
C TYR A 133 3.29 -3.10 9.25
N PHE A 134 3.34 -2.54 8.05
CA PHE A 134 4.27 -1.46 7.68
C PHE A 134 4.12 -0.23 8.59
N HIS A 135 2.89 0.25 8.80
CA HIS A 135 2.62 1.42 9.64
C HIS A 135 2.92 1.13 11.10
N TYR A 136 2.56 -0.05 11.60
CA TYR A 136 2.88 -0.50 12.96
C TYR A 136 4.39 -0.56 13.21
N ARG A 137 5.16 -1.17 12.30
CA ARG A 137 6.61 -1.36 12.43
C ARG A 137 7.39 -0.03 12.39
N LYS A 138 6.86 1.00 11.73
CA LYS A 138 7.45 2.36 11.73
C LYS A 138 7.17 3.14 13.02
N LEU A 139 6.13 2.77 13.77
CA LEU A 139 5.76 3.42 15.03
C LEU A 139 6.60 2.92 16.20
N PHE A 140 6.75 1.60 16.30
CA PHE A 140 7.54 0.96 17.33
C PHE A 140 8.94 0.67 16.77
N LYS A 141 9.98 1.33 17.32
CA LYS A 141 11.37 0.91 17.05
C LYS A 141 11.43 -0.59 17.33
N SER A 142 11.75 -1.39 16.32
CA SER A 142 11.99 -2.81 16.51
C SER A 142 13.30 -2.99 17.29
N THR A 143 13.24 -2.80 18.61
CA THR A 143 14.28 -3.22 19.54
C THR A 143 14.14 -4.72 19.69
N GLY A 144 14.75 -5.47 18.77
CA GLY A 144 14.96 -6.90 18.95
C GLY A 144 13.74 -7.78 18.65
N SER A 145 13.57 -8.13 17.39
CA SER A 145 13.34 -9.54 17.04
C SER A 145 13.79 -9.74 15.60
N ARG A 146 15.06 -10.14 15.47
CA ARG A 146 15.58 -10.75 14.24
C ARG A 146 14.62 -11.88 13.87
N ARG A 147 13.85 -11.70 12.79
CA ARG A 147 12.96 -12.71 12.18
C ARG A 147 11.66 -13.00 12.94
N SER A 148 10.85 -12.00 13.24
CA SER A 148 9.45 -12.28 13.61
C SER A 148 8.77 -13.11 12.51
N LEU A 149 7.95 -14.09 12.90
CA LEU A 149 7.17 -14.93 11.98
C LEU A 149 6.40 -14.06 10.98
N TRP A 150 5.80 -12.97 11.48
CA TRP A 150 5.10 -11.98 10.67
C TRP A 150 5.96 -11.36 9.57
N ARG A 151 7.24 -11.08 9.84
CA ARG A 151 8.14 -10.55 8.80
C ARG A 151 8.41 -11.58 7.70
N LYS A 152 8.49 -12.87 8.04
CA LYS A 152 8.64 -13.94 7.03
C LYS A 152 7.36 -14.08 6.21
N ILE A 153 6.20 -14.08 6.85
CA ILE A 153 4.90 -14.13 6.17
C ILE A 153 4.74 -12.92 5.24
N ASP A 154 5.06 -11.73 5.72
CA ASP A 154 5.04 -10.49 4.93
C ASP A 154 5.95 -10.60 3.69
N MET A 155 7.19 -11.05 3.89
CA MET A 155 8.19 -11.14 2.81
C MET A 155 7.88 -12.24 1.79
N PHE A 156 7.46 -13.43 2.23
CA PHE A 156 7.38 -14.62 1.37
C PHE A 156 5.96 -14.98 0.95
N ALA A 157 4.92 -14.43 1.58
CA ALA A 157 3.53 -14.71 1.23
C ALA A 157 2.77 -13.44 0.85
N LEU A 158 2.68 -12.44 1.74
CA LEU A 158 1.83 -11.26 1.50
C LEU A 158 2.36 -10.40 0.36
N LEU A 159 3.65 -10.13 0.32
CA LEU A 159 4.23 -9.24 -0.69
C LEU A 159 4.22 -9.86 -2.10
N PRO A 160 4.58 -11.14 -2.32
CA PRO A 160 4.39 -11.79 -3.61
C PRO A 160 2.93 -11.85 -4.03
N ALA A 161 2.01 -12.19 -3.10
CA ALA A 161 0.58 -12.23 -3.39
C ALA A 161 0.04 -10.85 -3.77
N LEU A 162 0.49 -9.79 -3.09
CA LEU A 162 0.14 -8.41 -3.41
C LEU A 162 0.59 -8.04 -4.83
N TYR A 163 1.84 -8.31 -5.20
CA TYR A 163 2.33 -7.98 -6.53
C TYR A 163 1.67 -8.79 -7.64
N ALA A 164 1.44 -10.08 -7.42
CA ALA A 164 0.77 -10.94 -8.38
C ALA A 164 -0.69 -10.53 -8.59
N SER A 165 -1.42 -10.26 -7.50
CA SER A 165 -2.82 -9.84 -7.57
C SER A 165 -2.96 -8.45 -8.20
N GLU A 166 -2.10 -7.49 -7.85
CA GLU A 166 -2.11 -6.17 -8.47
C GLU A 166 -1.80 -6.22 -9.96
N PHE A 167 -0.79 -7.00 -10.38
CA PHE A 167 -0.51 -7.20 -11.80
C PHE A 167 -1.72 -7.74 -12.56
N TYR A 168 -2.39 -8.75 -12.00
CA TYR A 168 -3.57 -9.34 -12.62
C TYR A 168 -4.74 -8.35 -12.70
N LEU A 169 -4.96 -7.54 -11.66
CA LEU A 169 -5.96 -6.46 -11.70
C LEU A 169 -5.64 -5.42 -12.76
N LEU A 170 -4.36 -5.05 -12.94
CA LEU A 170 -3.95 -4.14 -14.01
C LEU A 170 -4.16 -4.74 -15.40
N LEU A 171 -3.87 -6.03 -15.56
CA LEU A 171 -4.14 -6.75 -16.81
C LEU A 171 -5.65 -6.74 -17.13
N LEU A 172 -6.48 -7.07 -16.12
CA LEU A 172 -7.94 -7.03 -16.26
C LEU A 172 -8.46 -5.62 -16.59
N ASN A 173 -7.86 -4.58 -16.00
CA ASN A 173 -8.22 -3.19 -16.28
C ASN A 173 -7.87 -2.77 -17.72
N VAL A 174 -6.77 -3.28 -18.30
CA VAL A 174 -6.44 -3.05 -19.71
C VAL A 174 -7.38 -3.82 -20.65
N GLN A 175 -7.83 -5.01 -20.27
CA GLN A 175 -8.75 -5.82 -21.08
C GLN A 175 -10.19 -5.28 -21.05
N ASN A 176 -10.64 -4.77 -19.91
CA ASN A 176 -12.01 -4.29 -19.72
C ASN A 176 -12.06 -2.76 -19.80
N HIS A 177 -12.28 -2.23 -21.00
CA HIS A 177 -12.46 -0.80 -21.20
C HIS A 177 -13.70 -0.32 -20.43
N ASN A 178 -13.56 0.76 -19.67
CA ASN A 178 -14.65 1.44 -18.98
C ASN A 178 -15.04 2.71 -19.76
N PHE A 179 -16.20 3.28 -19.49
CA PHE A 179 -16.68 4.53 -20.09
C PHE A 179 -15.75 5.72 -19.80
N HIS A 180 -14.90 5.61 -18.78
CA HIS A 180 -13.87 6.61 -18.42
C HIS A 180 -12.50 6.34 -19.05
N THR A 181 -12.33 5.27 -19.84
CA THR A 181 -11.06 4.93 -20.48
C THR A 181 -10.79 5.87 -21.65
N SER A 182 -9.93 6.87 -21.45
CA SER A 182 -9.43 7.72 -22.52
C SER A 182 -8.25 7.07 -23.25
N PRO A 183 -7.97 7.43 -24.53
CA PRO A 183 -6.82 6.92 -25.27
C PRO A 183 -5.46 7.19 -24.59
N GLY A 184 -5.37 8.28 -23.83
CA GLY A 184 -4.18 8.60 -23.02
C GLY A 184 -4.03 7.68 -21.81
N LEU A 185 -5.15 7.40 -21.12
CA LEU A 185 -5.17 6.50 -19.96
C LEU A 185 -4.87 5.06 -20.37
N ASP A 186 -5.38 4.58 -21.51
CA ASP A 186 -5.07 3.25 -22.04
C ASP A 186 -3.57 3.07 -22.34
N LYS A 187 -2.94 4.07 -22.98
CA LYS A 187 -1.48 4.07 -23.21
C LYS A 187 -0.70 4.03 -21.89
N LEU A 188 -1.13 4.82 -20.90
CA LEU A 188 -0.51 4.83 -19.58
C LEU A 188 -0.64 3.47 -18.90
N ASN A 189 -1.84 2.87 -18.89
CA ASN A 189 -2.08 1.58 -18.26
C ASN A 189 -1.24 0.47 -18.91
N LYS A 190 -1.11 0.46 -20.24
CA LYS A 190 -0.23 -0.47 -20.97
C LYS A 190 1.24 -0.25 -20.63
N ALA A 191 1.69 0.99 -20.57
CA ALA A 191 3.07 1.32 -20.20
C ALA A 191 3.40 0.86 -18.77
N VAL A 192 2.48 1.11 -17.82
CA VAL A 192 2.61 0.65 -16.44
C VAL A 192 2.63 -0.87 -16.37
N LEU A 193 1.75 -1.56 -17.11
CA LEU A 193 1.71 -3.02 -17.14
C LEU A 193 3.03 -3.63 -17.62
N ILE A 194 3.63 -3.10 -18.69
CA ILE A 194 4.94 -3.55 -19.21
C ILE A 194 6.04 -3.31 -18.19
N ALA A 195 6.04 -2.16 -17.53
CA ALA A 195 7.03 -1.81 -16.52
C ALA A 195 6.81 -2.51 -15.17
N TYR A 196 5.62 -3.06 -14.91
CA TYR A 196 5.21 -3.54 -13.59
C TYR A 196 6.11 -4.67 -13.10
N ILE A 197 6.25 -5.75 -13.88
CA ILE A 197 7.05 -6.92 -13.50
C ILE A 197 8.51 -6.56 -13.18
N PRO A 198 9.27 -5.88 -14.06
CA PRO A 198 10.66 -5.56 -13.76
C PRO A 198 10.81 -4.64 -12.54
N VAL A 199 9.90 -3.67 -12.36
CA VAL A 199 9.90 -2.78 -11.18
C VAL A 199 9.56 -3.55 -9.90
N ALA A 200 8.51 -4.37 -9.92
CA ALA A 200 8.10 -5.18 -8.78
C ALA A 200 9.21 -6.15 -8.35
N LEU A 201 9.87 -6.82 -9.29
CA LEU A 201 11.01 -7.70 -9.02
C LEU A 201 12.21 -6.93 -8.45
N HIS A 202 12.51 -5.75 -8.99
CA HIS A 202 13.58 -4.91 -8.45
C HIS A 202 13.28 -4.50 -7.01
N CYS A 203 12.06 -4.02 -6.73
CA CYS A 203 11.59 -3.68 -5.40
C CYS A 203 11.65 -4.87 -4.44
N TYR A 204 11.19 -6.04 -4.89
CA TYR A 204 11.23 -7.28 -4.12
C TYR A 204 12.67 -7.68 -3.76
N LYS A 205 13.59 -7.64 -4.74
CA LYS A 205 15.02 -7.92 -4.54
C LYS A 205 15.65 -6.99 -3.51
N VAL A 206 15.37 -5.68 -3.59
CA VAL A 206 15.87 -4.70 -2.62
C VAL A 206 15.35 -5.01 -1.21
N GLN A 207 14.07 -5.35 -1.07
CA GLN A 207 13.49 -5.72 0.23
C GLN A 207 14.06 -7.04 0.76
N LEU A 208 14.34 -8.00 -0.11
CA LEU A 208 14.97 -9.28 0.25
C LEU A 208 16.40 -9.07 0.77
N GLN A 209 17.17 -8.22 0.09
CA GLN A 209 18.51 -7.86 0.54
C GLN A 209 18.48 -7.15 1.90
N ALA A 210 17.52 -6.25 2.12
CA ALA A 210 17.33 -5.61 3.42
C ALA A 210 16.95 -6.63 4.50
N PHE A 211 16.11 -7.62 4.18
CA PHE A 211 15.77 -8.73 5.07
C PHE A 211 16.99 -9.60 5.43
N GLN A 212 17.91 -9.83 4.50
CA GLN A 212 19.12 -10.63 4.73
C GLN A 212 20.20 -9.91 5.56
N ARG A 213 20.24 -8.57 5.52
CA ARG A 213 21.26 -7.75 6.22
C ARG A 213 20.98 -7.52 7.71
N GLU A 214 19.78 -7.85 8.19
CA GLU A 214 19.31 -7.61 9.56
C GLU A 214 19.28 -8.88 10.43
#